data_AF-D8SZP8-F1
#
_entry.id   AF-D8SZP8-F1
#
_cell.length_a   1.000
_cell.length_b   1.000
_cell.length_c   1.000
_cell.angle_alpha   90.00
_cell.angle_beta   90.00
_cell.angle_gamma   90.00
#
_symmetry.space_group_name_H-M   'P 1'
#
loop_
_entity.id
_entity.type
_entity.pdbx_description
1 polymer ?
#
loop_
_entity_poly.entity_id
_entity_poly.type
_entity_poly.pdbx_seq_one_letter_code
_entity_poly.pdbx_strand_id
1 'polypeptide(L)'
;RRKGKKRSHQPRYAIQTKSDKEIMDDGYRWRKYGQKAVKNSPYPRSYYRCTYTKCHVKKRVERSSKDSSLVITTYEGVHTH
;
A
#
# COMPACT_ATOMS: atom_id res chain seq x y z
N ARG A 1 1.73 -23.79 21.22
CA ARG A 1 1.96 -22.89 20.04
C ARG A 1 0.69 -22.06 19.82
N ARG A 2 0.59 -20.82 20.33
CA ARG A 2 -0.63 -20.00 20.24
C ARG A 2 -0.90 -19.61 18.78
N LYS A 3 -1.90 -20.22 18.12
CA LYS A 3 -2.43 -19.77 16.83
C LYS A 3 -3.08 -18.39 17.07
N GLY A 4 -2.39 -17.32 16.67
CA GLY A 4 -2.92 -15.96 16.77
C GLY A 4 -4.26 -15.86 16.04
N LYS A 5 -5.27 -15.24 16.69
CA LYS A 5 -6.59 -14.98 16.11
C LYS A 5 -6.41 -14.36 14.72
N LYS A 6 -6.94 -15.01 13.67
CA LYS A 6 -7.02 -14.42 12.33
C LYS A 6 -7.84 -13.13 12.46
N ARG A 7 -7.18 -11.97 12.36
CA ARG A 7 -7.86 -10.68 12.31
C ARG A 7 -8.82 -10.74 11.13
N SER A 8 -10.09 -10.36 11.32
CA SER A 8 -11.02 -10.21 10.20
C SER A 8 -10.31 -9.35 9.15
N HIS A 9 -10.23 -9.86 7.92
CA HIS A 9 -9.54 -9.14 6.86
C HIS A 9 -10.31 -7.84 6.63
N GLN A 10 -9.71 -6.70 6.99
CA GLN A 10 -10.25 -5.42 6.56
C GLN A 10 -10.40 -5.44 5.04
N PRO A 11 -11.40 -4.72 4.49
CA PRO A 11 -11.55 -4.61 3.05
C PRO A 11 -10.21 -4.19 2.43
N ARG A 12 -9.78 -4.97 1.46
CA ARG A 12 -8.52 -4.80 0.75
C ARG A 12 -8.79 -4.80 -0.73
N TYR A 13 -8.41 -3.73 -1.39
CA TYR A 13 -8.47 -3.62 -2.84
C TYR A 13 -7.11 -3.19 -3.37
N ALA A 14 -6.79 -3.66 -4.57
CA ALA A 14 -5.55 -3.34 -5.26
C ALA A 14 -5.89 -2.70 -6.60
N ILE A 15 -5.24 -1.59 -6.89
CA ILE A 15 -5.34 -0.88 -8.16
C ILE A 15 -4.00 -1.03 -8.86
N GLN A 16 -4.04 -1.39 -10.13
CA GLN A 16 -2.89 -1.36 -11.01
C GLN A 16 -3.02 -0.16 -11.93
N THR A 17 -1.97 0.64 -12.03
CA THR A 17 -1.97 1.83 -12.87
C THR A 17 -0.66 1.92 -13.64
N LYS A 18 -0.75 2.30 -14.92
CA LYS A 18 0.41 2.65 -15.74
C LYS A 18 0.88 4.04 -15.37
N SER A 19 2.06 4.18 -14.77
CA SER A 19 2.63 5.46 -14.37
C SER A 19 4.13 5.37 -14.12
N ASP A 20 4.86 6.41 -14.57
CA ASP A 20 6.28 6.60 -14.24
C ASP A 20 6.48 7.09 -12.79
N LYS A 21 5.42 7.56 -12.12
CA LYS A 21 5.46 7.99 -10.72
C LYS A 21 5.23 6.81 -9.79
N GLU A 22 6.03 6.69 -8.73
CA GLU A 22 5.80 5.66 -7.68
C GLU A 22 4.52 5.98 -6.89
N ILE A 23 4.29 7.25 -6.54
CA ILE A 23 3.16 7.69 -5.73
C ILE A 23 2.20 8.49 -6.61
N MET A 24 0.94 8.04 -6.66
CA MET A 24 -0.15 8.80 -7.26
C MET A 24 -0.80 9.72 -6.24
N ASP A 25 -1.26 10.88 -6.71
CA ASP A 25 -2.15 11.73 -5.94
C ASP A 25 -3.55 11.12 -5.96
N ASP A 26 -4.02 10.66 -4.81
CA ASP A 26 -5.32 10.02 -4.61
C ASP A 26 -6.25 10.88 -3.72
N GLY A 27 -5.87 12.14 -3.45
CA GLY A 27 -6.62 13.05 -2.59
C GLY A 27 -6.47 12.80 -1.09
N TYR A 28 -5.79 11.73 -0.66
CA TYR A 28 -5.56 11.45 0.76
C TYR A 28 -4.15 11.84 1.21
N ARG A 29 -4.05 12.22 2.49
CA ARG A 29 -2.76 12.56 3.10
C ARG A 29 -2.10 11.32 3.69
N TRP A 30 -0.96 10.94 3.13
CA TRP A 30 -0.22 9.74 3.50
C TRP A 30 1.10 10.07 4.17
N ARG A 31 1.47 9.28 5.19
CA ARG A 31 2.82 9.28 5.77
C ARG A 31 3.47 7.92 5.56
N LYS A 32 4.66 7.90 4.97
CA LYS A 32 5.49 6.71 4.85
C LYS A 32 5.93 6.27 6.25
N TYR A 33 5.70 5.01 6.59
CA TYR A 33 6.12 4.44 7.89
C TYR A 33 7.09 3.28 7.73
N GLY A 34 7.32 2.81 6.51
CA GLY A 34 8.27 1.75 6.25
C GLY A 34 8.51 1.51 4.77
N GLN A 35 9.59 0.79 4.49
CA GLN A 35 9.96 0.31 3.17
C GLN A 35 10.55 -1.08 3.34
N LYS A 36 10.26 -2.00 2.40
CA LYS A 36 10.88 -3.34 2.37
C LYS A 36 11.38 -3.65 0.97
N ALA A 37 12.55 -4.27 0.89
CA ALA A 37 13.00 -4.90 -0.35
C ALA A 37 12.00 -6.01 -0.76
N VAL A 38 11.79 -6.17 -2.05
CA VAL A 38 10.94 -7.21 -2.63
C VAL A 38 11.84 -8.25 -3.28
N LYS A 39 11.62 -9.52 -2.95
CA LYS A 39 12.39 -10.63 -3.54
C LYS A 39 12.21 -10.61 -5.06
N ASN A 40 13.32 -10.69 -5.80
CA ASN A 40 13.35 -10.69 -7.27
C ASN A 40 12.75 -9.43 -7.91
N SER A 41 12.82 -8.28 -7.24
CA SER A 41 12.47 -6.99 -7.81
C SER A 41 13.57 -5.97 -7.50
N PRO A 42 13.98 -5.15 -8.48
CA PRO A 42 14.86 -4.01 -8.21
C PRO A 42 14.13 -2.88 -7.46
N TYR A 43 12.78 -2.93 -7.40
CA TYR A 43 11.96 -1.90 -6.80
C TYR A 43 11.54 -2.28 -5.36
N PRO A 44 11.73 -1.39 -4.37
CA PRO A 44 11.25 -1.63 -3.02
C PRO A 44 9.72 -1.49 -2.95
N ARG A 45 9.12 -2.11 -1.93
CA ARG A 45 7.72 -1.89 -1.54
C ARG A 45 7.67 -0.82 -0.46
N SER A 46 6.95 0.26 -0.73
CA SER A 46 6.73 1.36 0.19
C SER A 46 5.42 1.18 0.97
N TYR A 47 5.42 1.53 2.26
CA TYR A 47 4.27 1.39 3.16
C TYR A 47 3.86 2.75 3.74
N TYR A 48 2.57 3.06 3.64
CA TYR A 48 2.00 4.34 4.02
C TYR A 48 0.78 4.14 4.91
N ARG A 49 0.56 5.10 5.83
CA ARG A 49 -0.64 5.21 6.65
C ARG A 49 -1.29 6.57 6.43
N CYS A 50 -2.62 6.64 6.47
CA CYS A 50 -3.31 7.92 6.44
C CYS A 50 -2.86 8.78 7.65
N THR A 51 -2.74 10.09 7.44
CA THR A 51 -2.36 11.03 8.51
C THR A 51 -3.55 11.61 9.26
N TYR A 52 -4.77 11.42 8.76
CA TYR A 52 -5.97 11.90 9.43
C TYR A 52 -6.16 11.23 10.79
N THR A 53 -6.58 12.01 11.79
CA THR A 53 -6.77 11.51 13.16
C THR A 53 -7.82 10.41 13.20
N LYS A 54 -7.56 9.33 13.96
CA LYS A 54 -8.43 8.14 14.04
C LYS A 54 -8.62 7.38 12.71
N CYS A 55 -7.95 7.76 11.63
CA CYS A 55 -7.96 6.97 10.40
C CYS A 55 -6.94 5.83 10.50
N HIS A 56 -7.39 4.60 10.19
CA HIS A 56 -6.56 3.40 10.25
C HIS A 56 -6.19 2.84 8.87
N VAL A 57 -6.56 3.55 7.80
CA VAL A 57 -6.30 3.11 6.43
C VAL A 57 -4.79 3.10 6.16
N LYS A 58 -4.35 2.03 5.52
CA LYS A 58 -2.97 1.86 5.08
C LYS A 58 -2.95 1.61 3.59
N LYS A 59 -1.89 2.05 2.92
CA LYS A 59 -1.60 1.64 1.56
C LYS A 59 -0.18 1.10 1.42
N ARG A 60 -0.02 0.17 0.49
CA ARG A 60 1.27 -0.38 0.05
C ARG A 60 1.43 -0.10 -1.42
N VAL A 61 2.59 0.41 -1.80
CA VAL A 61 2.91 0.76 -3.18
C VAL A 61 4.09 -0.11 -3.62
N GLU A 62 3.94 -0.75 -4.77
CA GLU A 62 4.95 -1.63 -5.34
C GLU A 62 4.96 -1.47 -6.86
N ARG A 63 6.14 -1.25 -7.44
CA ARG A 63 6.32 -1.28 -8.89
C ARG A 63 6.58 -2.71 -9.34
N SER A 64 5.91 -3.12 -10.41
CA SER A 64 6.06 -4.47 -10.97
C SER A 64 7.49 -4.68 -11.47
N SER A 65 8.08 -5.82 -11.13
CA SER A 65 9.39 -6.20 -11.65
C SER A 65 9.36 -6.64 -13.11
N LYS A 66 8.18 -7.05 -13.61
CA LYS A 66 7.99 -7.49 -15.00
C LYS A 66 7.75 -6.32 -15.96
N ASP A 67 7.12 -5.27 -15.46
CA ASP A 67 6.78 -4.09 -16.24
C ASP A 67 6.91 -2.86 -15.33
N SER A 68 7.99 -2.09 -15.53
CA SER A 68 8.29 -0.92 -14.71
C SER A 68 7.26 0.21 -14.85
N SER A 69 6.43 0.19 -15.90
CA SER A 69 5.34 1.15 -16.05
C SER A 69 4.17 0.84 -15.11
N LEU A 70 4.06 -0.40 -14.60
CA LEU A 70 2.96 -0.81 -13.73
C LEU A 70 3.28 -0.56 -12.25
N VAL A 71 2.44 0.25 -11.62
CA VAL A 71 2.43 0.51 -10.19
C VAL A 71 1.20 -0.12 -9.57
N ILE A 72 1.42 -0.95 -8.57
CA ILE A 72 0.41 -1.66 -7.81
C ILE A 72 0.25 -0.95 -6.47
N THR A 73 -0.93 -0.37 -6.25
CA THR A 73 -1.29 0.24 -4.96
C THR A 73 -2.36 -0.60 -4.28
N THR A 74 -2.03 -1.20 -3.13
CA THR A 74 -2.99 -1.93 -2.31
C THR A 74 -3.43 -1.09 -1.12
N TYR A 75 -4.72 -0.87 -0.96
CA TYR A 75 -5.33 -0.21 0.19
C TYR A 75 -5.88 -1.25 1.16
N GLU A 76 -5.85 -0.95 2.45
CA GLU A 76 -6.42 -1.74 3.54
C GLU A 76 -7.21 -0.82 4.47
N GLY A 77 -8.52 -1.05 4.55
CA GLY A 77 -9.47 -0.22 5.30
C GLY A 77 -10.28 0.72 4.39
N VAL A 78 -11.16 1.50 5.03
CA VAL A 78 -12.03 2.49 4.37
C VAL A 78 -11.84 3.84 5.08
N HIS A 79 -11.73 4.92 4.31
CA HIS A 79 -11.68 6.28 4.84
C HIS A 79 -13.09 6.70 5.29
N THR A 80 -13.19 7.35 6.44
CA THR A 80 -14.47 7.82 7.02
C THR A 80 -14.39 9.30 7.41
N HIS A 81 -13.68 10.09 6.61
CA HIS A 81 -13.38 11.50 6.84
C HIS A 81 -13.22 12.24 5.52
#